data_AF-A0A431NR58-F1
#
_entry.id   AF-A0A431NR58-F1
#
_cell.length_a   1.000
_cell.length_b   1.000
_cell.length_c   1.000
_cell.angle_alpha   90.00
_cell.angle_beta   90.00
_cell.angle_gamma   90.00
#
_symmetry.space_group_name_H-M   'P 1'
#
loop_
_entity.id
_entity.type
_entity.pdbx_description
1 polymer ?
#
loop_
_entity_poly.entity_id
_entity_poly.type
_entity_poly.pdbx_seq_one_letter_code
_entity_poly.pdbx_strand_id
1 'polypeptide(L)'
;MVDFCLSLPMAERVLQRTELMKRMMRRVGVASITAARHEQGAGIYEARSRCIACMVEPACRAWLAGSERQPPSFCPNLDFLSLCMLDKPAAGQSDDAAARETRCKKN
;
A
#
# COMPACT_ATOMS: atom_id res chain seq x y z
N MET A 1 -8.61 9.26 29.43
CA MET A 1 -7.15 9.01 29.30
C MET A 1 -6.89 8.33 27.96
N VAL A 2 -7.11 9.04 26.84
CA VAL A 2 -6.94 8.52 25.47
C VAL A 2 -6.68 9.69 24.49
N ASP A 3 -5.58 10.40 24.64
CA ASP A 3 -5.21 11.47 23.66
C ASP A 3 -3.71 11.53 23.33
N PHE A 4 -2.88 10.63 23.87
CA PHE A 4 -1.42 10.75 23.73
C PHE A 4 -0.80 9.90 22.62
N CYS A 5 -1.50 8.90 22.07
CA CYS A 5 -0.89 7.95 21.13
C CYS A 5 -1.16 8.21 19.64
N LEU A 6 -2.01 9.18 19.30
CA LEU A 6 -2.25 9.61 17.91
C LEU A 6 -2.15 11.13 17.83
N SER A 7 -0.95 11.66 18.04
CA SER A 7 -0.71 13.03 17.63
C SER A 7 -1.07 13.16 16.14
N LEU A 8 -1.86 14.19 15.78
CA LEU A 8 -2.27 14.46 14.39
C LEU A 8 -1.12 14.31 13.37
N PRO A 9 0.12 14.76 13.67
CA PRO A 9 1.26 14.57 12.76
C PRO A 9 1.66 13.11 12.52
N MET A 10 1.56 12.23 13.52
CA MET A 10 1.86 10.81 13.36
C MET A 10 0.82 10.12 12.48
N ALA A 11 -0.47 10.42 12.70
CA ALA A 11 -1.56 9.88 11.89
C ALA A 11 -1.43 10.33 10.43
N GLU A 12 -1.12 11.61 10.20
CA GLU A 12 -0.90 12.13 8.85
C GLU A 12 0.26 11.45 8.15
N ARG A 13 1.40 11.25 8.84
CA ARG A 13 2.55 10.53 8.29
C ARG A 13 2.16 9.11 7.87
N VAL A 14 1.41 8.39 8.69
CA VAL A 14 0.94 7.02 8.37
C VAL A 14 0.07 7.02 7.12
N LEU A 15 -0.86 7.97 6.99
CA LEU A 15 -1.72 8.10 5.82
C LEU A 15 -0.92 8.43 4.55
N GLN A 16 -0.01 9.40 4.62
CA GLN A 16 0.86 9.78 3.51
C GLN A 16 1.72 8.60 3.05
N ARG A 17 2.29 7.82 3.98
CA ARG A 17 3.08 6.62 3.65
C ARG A 17 2.25 5.50 3.06
N THR A 18 1.03 5.33 3.55
CA THR A 18 0.10 4.36 2.97
C THR A 18 -0.25 4.71 1.54
N GLU A 19 -0.54 5.98 1.25
CA GLU A 19 -0.86 6.40 -0.12
C GLU A 19 0.36 6.31 -1.04
N LEU A 20 1.56 6.62 -0.54
CA LEU A 20 2.80 6.42 -1.28
C LEU A 20 2.97 4.96 -1.71
N MET A 21 2.78 4.00 -0.79
CA MET A 21 2.85 2.57 -1.10
C MET A 21 1.80 2.15 -2.15
N LYS A 22 0.55 2.60 -2.00
CA LYS A 22 -0.52 2.33 -2.98
C LYS A 22 -0.14 2.82 -4.37
N ARG A 23 0.44 4.02 -4.47
CA ARG A 23 0.93 4.56 -5.74
C ARG A 23 2.06 3.71 -6.33
N MET A 24 3.00 3.23 -5.52
CA MET A 24 4.06 2.33 -5.98
C MET A 24 3.48 1.02 -6.51
N MET A 25 2.54 0.41 -5.80
CA MET A 25 1.87 -0.83 -6.25
C MET A 25 1.15 -0.63 -7.58
N ARG A 26 0.35 0.45 -7.72
CA ARG A 26 -0.30 0.79 -9.00
C ARG A 26 0.72 0.98 -10.13
N ARG A 27 1.86 1.63 -9.84
CA ARG A 27 2.91 1.92 -10.82
C ARG A 27 3.56 0.65 -11.38
N VAL A 28 3.73 -0.38 -10.55
CA VAL A 28 4.29 -1.69 -10.95
C VAL A 28 3.21 -2.69 -11.39
N GLY A 29 1.94 -2.29 -11.45
CA GLY A 29 0.84 -3.14 -11.92
C GLY A 29 0.25 -4.08 -10.87
N VAL A 30 0.52 -3.86 -9.58
CA VAL A 30 -0.01 -4.67 -8.48
C VAL A 30 -1.32 -4.05 -7.96
N ALA A 31 -2.42 -4.78 -8.09
CA ALA A 31 -3.71 -4.43 -7.49
C ALA A 31 -3.70 -4.72 -5.97
N SER A 32 -4.45 -3.93 -5.19
CA SER A 32 -4.52 -4.14 -3.73
C SER A 32 -5.13 -5.49 -3.35
N ILE A 33 -6.09 -5.98 -4.15
CA ILE A 33 -6.70 -7.30 -3.95
C ILE A 33 -5.68 -8.42 -4.20
N THR A 34 -4.83 -8.31 -5.23
CA THR A 34 -3.74 -9.26 -5.47
C THR A 34 -2.80 -9.30 -4.28
N ALA A 35 -2.34 -8.14 -3.82
CA ALA A 35 -1.47 -8.04 -2.65
C ALA A 35 -2.09 -8.61 -1.37
N ALA A 36 -3.40 -8.47 -1.18
CA ALA A 36 -4.12 -9.01 -0.02
C ALA A 36 -4.26 -10.54 -0.04
N ARG A 37 -4.07 -11.21 -1.19
CA ARG A 37 -4.11 -12.68 -1.27
C ARG A 37 -2.84 -13.33 -0.72
N HIS A 38 -1.72 -12.62 -0.77
CA HIS A 38 -0.47 -13.13 -0.21
C HIS A 38 -0.60 -13.28 1.31
N GLU A 39 -0.33 -14.51 1.77
CA GLU A 39 -0.33 -14.86 3.19
C GLU A 39 -1.63 -14.45 3.91
N GLN A 40 -2.77 -14.57 3.23
CA GLN A 40 -4.09 -14.20 3.76
C GLN A 40 -4.14 -12.74 4.27
N GLY A 41 -3.36 -11.84 3.66
CA GLY A 41 -3.29 -10.42 3.98
C GLY A 41 -2.14 -10.05 4.94
N ALA A 42 -1.42 -11.02 5.51
CA ALA A 42 -0.25 -10.73 6.35
C ALA A 42 0.87 -10.06 5.55
N GLY A 43 1.10 -10.48 4.31
CA GLY A 43 2.16 -9.93 3.47
C GLY A 43 1.99 -8.43 3.17
N ILE A 44 0.78 -8.00 2.82
CA ILE A 44 0.50 -6.56 2.60
C ILE A 44 0.58 -5.76 3.90
N TYR A 45 0.19 -6.33 5.04
CA TYR A 45 0.33 -5.70 6.34
C TYR A 45 1.81 -5.46 6.70
N GLU A 46 2.66 -6.48 6.56
CA GLU A 46 4.09 -6.37 6.84
C GLU A 46 4.80 -5.41 5.88
N ALA A 47 4.49 -5.49 4.58
CA ALA A 47 5.03 -4.57 3.59
C ALA A 47 4.62 -3.10 3.89
N ARG A 48 3.39 -2.87 4.36
CA ARG A 48 2.94 -1.54 4.77
C ARG A 48 3.68 -1.03 6.01
N SER A 49 3.88 -1.88 7.01
CA SER A 49 4.67 -1.56 8.20
C SER A 49 6.11 -1.18 7.83
N ARG A 50 6.76 -1.95 6.94
CA ARG A 50 8.08 -1.63 6.38
C ARG A 50 8.09 -0.27 5.65
N CYS A 51 7.06 0.00 4.85
CA CYS A 51 6.97 1.27 4.10
C CYS A 51 6.77 2.49 5.01
N ILE A 52 6.00 2.35 6.09
CA ILE A 52 5.78 3.40 7.09
C ILE A 52 7.08 3.72 7.84
N ALA A 53 7.85 2.69 8.20
CA ALA A 53 9.13 2.83 8.90
C ALA A 53 10.30 3.28 7.99
N CYS A 54 10.16 3.15 6.67
CA CYS A 54 11.22 3.44 5.71
C CYS A 54 11.68 4.91 5.74
N MET A 55 12.99 5.15 5.73
CA MET A 55 13.56 6.50 5.80
C MET A 55 13.84 7.14 4.42
N VAL A 56 13.79 6.37 3.32
CA VAL A 56 14.15 6.83 1.97
C VAL A 56 12.95 7.27 1.12
N GLU A 57 11.99 7.96 1.74
CA GLU A 57 10.80 8.49 1.06
C GLU A 57 11.09 9.40 -0.16
N PRO A 58 12.09 10.31 -0.10
CA PRO A 58 12.38 11.18 -1.24
C PRO A 58 12.75 10.39 -2.49
N ALA A 59 13.47 9.28 -2.34
CA ALA A 59 13.83 8.40 -3.44
C ALA A 59 12.59 7.71 -4.04
N CYS A 60 11.66 7.24 -3.21
CA CYS A 60 10.38 6.70 -3.69
C CYS A 60 9.58 7.73 -4.49
N ARG A 61 9.55 8.99 -4.05
CA ARG A 61 8.84 10.08 -4.75
C ARG A 61 9.50 10.41 -6.08
N ALA A 62 10.82 10.47 -6.13
CA ALA A 62 11.58 10.68 -7.36
C ALA A 62 11.33 9.54 -8.37
N TRP A 63 11.38 8.29 -7.91
CA TRP A 63 11.07 7.13 -8.74
C TRP A 63 9.62 7.16 -9.27
N LEU A 64 8.65 7.54 -8.43
CA LEU A 64 7.26 7.70 -8.84
C LEU A 64 7.04 8.81 -9.88
N ALA A 65 7.88 9.84 -9.89
CA ALA A 65 7.84 10.91 -10.89
C ALA A 65 8.43 10.48 -12.25
N GLY A 66 9.27 9.44 -12.27
CA GLY A 66 9.83 8.86 -13.50
C GLY A 66 8.85 7.96 -14.26
N SER A 67 9.38 7.16 -15.21
CA SER A 67 8.62 6.22 -16.05
C SER A 67 8.94 4.74 -15.81
N GLU A 68 9.93 4.42 -14.96
CA GLU A 68 10.32 3.03 -14.63
C GLU A 68 9.17 2.21 -14.02
N ARG A 69 8.84 1.05 -14.60
CA ARG A 69 7.75 0.16 -14.12
C ARG A 69 8.23 -0.99 -13.24
N GLN A 70 9.55 -1.14 -13.09
CA GLN A 70 10.13 -2.13 -12.19
C GLN A 70 10.24 -1.52 -10.79
N PRO A 71 10.00 -2.30 -9.72
CA PRO A 71 10.19 -1.79 -8.37
C PRO A 71 11.66 -1.36 -8.17
N PRO A 72 11.92 -0.25 -7.47
CA PRO A 72 13.29 0.23 -7.32
C PRO A 72 14.08 -0.70 -6.39
N SER A 73 15.35 -0.93 -6.72
CA SER A 73 16.25 -1.84 -5.97
C SER A 73 16.50 -1.42 -4.52
N PHE A 74 16.36 -0.13 -4.20
CA PHE A 74 16.47 0.39 -2.84
C PHE A 74 15.22 0.13 -1.98
N CYS A 75 14.11 -0.35 -2.56
CA CYS A 75 12.85 -0.49 -1.85
C CYS A 75 12.90 -1.67 -0.88
N PRO A 76 12.61 -1.50 0.42
CA PRO A 76 12.54 -2.62 1.37
C PRO A 76 11.38 -3.59 1.09
N ASN A 77 10.47 -3.21 0.18
CA ASN A 77 9.35 -4.05 -0.27
C ASN A 77 9.59 -4.64 -1.68
N LEU A 78 10.82 -4.58 -2.21
CA LEU A 78 11.16 -5.09 -3.54
C LEU A 78 10.67 -6.52 -3.75
N ASP A 79 11.00 -7.42 -2.83
CA ASP A 79 10.64 -8.84 -2.94
C ASP A 79 9.12 -9.04 -2.90
N PHE A 80 8.44 -8.35 -1.99
CA PHE A 80 6.98 -8.39 -1.90
C PHE A 80 6.31 -7.90 -3.19
N LEU A 81 6.75 -6.76 -3.72
CA LEU A 81 6.22 -6.21 -4.97
C LEU A 81 6.49 -7.17 -6.14
N SER A 82 7.67 -7.77 -6.20
CA SER A 82 8.04 -8.73 -7.24
C SER A 82 7.17 -9.98 -7.18
N LEU A 83 6.93 -10.52 -5.98
CA LEU A 83 6.00 -11.65 -5.78
C LEU A 83 4.58 -11.30 -6.26
N CYS A 84 4.06 -10.13 -5.88
CA CYS A 84 2.75 -9.70 -6.34
C CYS A 84 2.66 -9.46 -7.85
N MET A 85 3.78 -9.12 -8.51
CA MET A 85 3.83 -8.97 -9.97
C MET A 85 3.78 -10.31 -10.70
N LEU A 86 4.22 -11.40 -10.06
CA LEU A 86 4.12 -12.76 -10.61
C LEU A 86 2.69 -13.29 -10.51
N ASP A 87 1.94 -12.86 -9.49
CA ASP A 87 0.54 -13.18 -9.32
C ASP A 87 -0.33 -12.34 -10.26
N LYS A 88 -0.54 -12.87 -11.47
CA LYS A 88 -1.42 -12.24 -12.45
C LYS A 88 -2.83 -12.11 -11.87
N PRO A 89 -3.47 -10.93 -11.88
CA PRO A 89 -4.88 -10.84 -11.53
C PRO A 89 -5.67 -11.69 -12.52
N ALA A 90 -6.51 -12.59 -12.00
CA ALA A 90 -7.55 -13.21 -12.82
C ALA A 90 -8.34 -12.08 -13.50
N ALA A 91 -8.35 -12.07 -14.83
CA ALA A 91 -8.95 -11.02 -15.63
C ALA A 91 -10.37 -10.72 -15.14
N GLY A 92 -10.64 -9.48 -14.69
CA GLY A 92 -11.98 -9.03 -14.31
C GLY A 92 -12.15 -8.22 -13.01
N GLN A 93 -11.09 -7.68 -12.40
CA GLN A 93 -11.21 -6.86 -11.18
C GLN A 93 -10.85 -5.40 -11.47
N SER A 94 -11.86 -4.60 -11.83
CA SER A 94 -11.80 -3.14 -11.76
C SER A 94 -12.03 -2.71 -10.30
N ASP A 95 -11.06 -2.00 -9.72
CA ASP A 95 -11.12 -1.45 -8.37
C ASP A 95 -12.14 -0.29 -8.27
N ASP A 96 -13.44 -0.60 -8.37
CA ASP A 96 -14.54 0.29 -7.99
C ASP A 96 -15.15 -0.19 -6.66
N ALA A 97 -14.39 -0.02 -5.58
CA ALA A 97 -14.84 -0.25 -4.20
C ALA A 97 -14.83 1.05 -3.38
N ALA A 98 -15.17 2.18 -4.01
CA ALA A 98 -15.62 3.37 -3.31
C ALA A 98 -17.16 3.30 -3.18
N ALA A 99 -17.67 3.52 -1.96
CA ALA A 99 -19.08 3.57 -1.57
C ALA A 99 -19.79 2.21 -1.34
N ARG A 100 -19.55 1.60 -0.17
CA ARG A 100 -20.63 0.93 0.57
C ARG A 100 -20.71 1.48 1.98
N GLU A 101 -21.57 2.50 2.10
CA GLU A 101 -21.96 3.12 3.35
C GLU A 101 -22.55 2.10 4.34
N THR A 102 -22.16 2.29 5.58
CA THR A 102 -22.50 1.48 6.76
C THR A 102 -23.97 1.66 7.12
N ARG A 103 -24.83 0.67 6.81
CA ARG A 103 -26.16 0.58 7.43
C ARG A 103 -26.06 -0.17 8.76
N CYS A 104 -25.75 0.57 9.83
CA CYS A 104 -25.93 0.09 11.20
C CYS A 104 -27.43 0.19 11.55
N LYS A 105 -28.14 -0.95 11.60
CA LYS A 105 -29.49 -1.03 12.17
C LYS A 105 -29.36 -0.91 13.70
N LYS A 106 -29.93 0.15 14.28
CA LYS A 106 -30.20 0.25 15.73
C LYS A 106 -31.38 -0.68 16.04
N ASN A 107 -31.18 -1.62 16.96
CA ASN A 107 -32.25 -2.17 17.80
C ASN A 107 -32.31 -1.34 19.08
#